data_AF-A0A9E5FN98-F1
#
_entry.id   AF-A0A9E5FN98-F1
#
_cell.length_a   1.000
_cell.length_b   1.000
_cell.length_c   1.000
_cell.angle_alpha   90.00
_cell.angle_beta   90.00
_cell.angle_gamma   90.00
#
_symmetry.space_group_name_H-M   'P 1'
#
loop_
_entity.id
_entity.type
_entity.pdbx_description
1 polymer ?
#
loop_
_entity_poly.entity_id
_entity_poly.type
_entity_poly.pdbx_seq_one_letter_code
_entity_poly.pdbx_strand_id
1 'polypeptide(L)'
;MRKSFQNLMIILATQALLCSCIREKVKNPTIIAVPCEVKDTLTYQGQIAPILSQNCFPCHVYPGSGGINMDNFTDVKAVALSGMLVQSIIHDTTYVIMPPPPQKLLDSCDIKRIKRWIQTGCREY
;
A
#
# COMPACT_ATOMS: atom_id res chain seq x y z
N MET A 1 -25.22 47.51 56.68
CA MET A 1 -24.08 47.23 55.77
C MET A 1 -24.29 45.98 54.90
N ARG A 2 -25.52 45.70 54.40
CA ARG A 2 -25.79 44.51 53.55
C ARG A 2 -26.09 44.83 52.07
N LYS A 3 -26.30 46.09 51.72
CA LYS A 3 -26.69 46.50 50.36
C LYS A 3 -25.50 46.70 49.40
N SER A 4 -24.29 46.99 49.91
CA SER A 4 -23.08 47.13 49.08
C SER A 4 -22.43 45.80 48.68
N PHE A 5 -22.69 44.72 49.43
CA PHE A 5 -22.15 43.38 49.11
C PHE A 5 -22.98 42.67 48.03
N GLN A 6 -24.28 42.97 47.98
CA GLN A 6 -25.20 42.39 47.01
C GLN A 6 -24.98 42.95 45.60
N ASN A 7 -24.57 44.23 45.49
CA ASN A 7 -24.25 44.84 44.20
C ASN A 7 -22.82 44.54 43.72
N LEU A 8 -21.90 44.14 44.61
CA LEU A 8 -20.55 43.70 44.24
C LEU A 8 -20.54 42.28 43.64
N MET A 9 -21.53 41.45 44.00
CA MET A 9 -21.70 40.10 43.43
C MET A 9 -22.43 40.09 42.08
N ILE A 10 -22.99 41.22 41.64
CA ILE A 10 -23.74 41.32 40.37
C ILE A 10 -22.84 41.75 39.20
N ILE A 11 -21.64 42.29 39.46
CA ILE A 11 -20.77 42.88 38.42
C ILE A 11 -19.66 41.93 37.94
N LEU A 12 -19.39 40.81 38.63
CA LEU A 12 -18.31 39.87 38.27
C LEU A 12 -18.75 38.58 37.56
N ALA A 13 -20.05 38.34 37.40
CA ALA A 13 -20.55 37.09 36.80
C ALA A 13 -21.04 37.24 35.34
N THR A 14 -20.89 38.42 34.74
CA THR A 14 -21.30 38.71 33.35
C THR A 14 -20.20 38.42 32.31
N GLN A 15 -19.03 37.92 32.70
CA GLN A 15 -17.92 37.58 31.80
C GLN A 15 -17.63 36.08 31.72
N ALA A 16 -18.67 35.25 31.63
CA ALA A 16 -18.51 33.82 31.39
C ALA A 16 -19.30 33.31 30.17
N LEU A 17 -19.68 34.20 29.26
CA LEU A 17 -20.16 33.82 27.94
C LEU A 17 -19.22 34.41 26.88
N LEU A 18 -18.80 33.56 25.94
CA LEU A 18 -17.98 33.83 24.74
C LEU A 18 -16.48 33.51 24.85
N CYS A 19 -16.17 32.26 25.16
CA CYS A 19 -15.07 31.56 24.48
C CYS A 19 -15.52 30.14 24.12
N SER A 20 -16.54 30.04 23.26
CA SER A 20 -16.78 28.81 22.53
C SER A 20 -15.83 28.79 21.34
N CYS A 21 -14.62 28.26 21.54
CA CYS A 21 -13.77 27.85 20.43
C CYS A 21 -14.45 26.64 19.79
N ILE A 22 -15.33 26.88 18.82
CA ILE A 22 -15.88 25.80 18.00
C ILE A 22 -14.70 25.26 17.21
N ARG A 23 -14.20 24.08 17.58
CA ARG A 23 -13.23 23.35 16.78
C ARG A 23 -13.97 22.91 15.53
N GLU A 24 -13.75 23.60 14.41
CA GLU A 24 -14.18 23.07 13.12
C GLU A 24 -13.55 21.69 12.97
N LYS A 25 -14.40 20.66 12.87
CA LYS A 25 -13.94 19.36 12.43
C LYS A 25 -13.51 19.56 10.99
N VAL A 26 -12.22 19.79 10.75
CA VAL A 26 -11.62 19.56 9.45
C VAL A 26 -12.10 18.17 9.04
N LYS A 27 -12.98 18.09 8.04
CA LYS A 27 -13.29 16.80 7.43
C LYS A 27 -11.95 16.29 6.97
N ASN A 28 -11.48 15.23 7.62
CA ASN A 28 -10.31 14.48 7.18
C ASN A 28 -10.47 14.34 5.67
N PRO A 29 -9.52 14.84 4.83
CA PRO A 29 -9.63 14.68 3.40
C PRO A 29 -9.98 13.21 3.18
N THR A 30 -11.16 12.97 2.60
CA THR A 30 -11.57 11.62 2.27
C THR A 30 -10.50 11.14 1.31
N ILE A 31 -9.56 10.36 1.82
CA ILE A 31 -8.56 9.69 1.00
C ILE A 31 -9.39 8.71 0.19
N ILE A 32 -9.86 9.14 -0.99
CA ILE A 32 -10.48 8.24 -1.94
C ILE A 32 -9.34 7.33 -2.35
N ALA A 33 -9.24 6.18 -1.70
CA ALA A 33 -8.35 5.12 -2.13
C ALA A 33 -8.82 4.78 -3.55
N VAL A 34 -8.05 5.25 -4.55
CA VAL A 34 -8.34 4.92 -5.95
C VAL A 34 -8.32 3.39 -6.01
N PRO A 35 -9.45 2.75 -6.35
CA PRO A 35 -9.50 1.31 -6.43
C PRO A 35 -8.45 0.84 -7.43
N CYS A 36 -7.69 -0.19 -7.07
CA CYS A 36 -6.80 -0.84 -8.01
C CYS A 36 -7.64 -1.49 -9.12
N GLU A 37 -7.71 -0.84 -10.28
CA GLU A 37 -8.30 -1.43 -11.47
C GLU A 37 -7.30 -2.42 -12.10
N VAL A 38 -7.67 -3.70 -12.06
CA VAL A 38 -6.90 -4.78 -12.69
C VAL A 38 -7.66 -5.19 -13.95
N LYS A 39 -7.02 -5.03 -15.11
CA LYS A 39 -7.62 -5.43 -16.40
C LYS A 39 -7.90 -6.93 -16.41
N ASP A 40 -8.93 -7.32 -17.14
CA ASP A 40 -9.27 -8.74 -17.34
C ASP A 40 -8.12 -9.52 -17.96
N THR A 41 -7.35 -8.89 -18.85
CA THR A 41 -6.18 -9.49 -19.48
C THR A 41 -4.96 -8.59 -19.26
N LEU A 42 -3.88 -9.19 -18.81
CA LEU A 42 -2.58 -8.55 -18.61
C LEU A 42 -1.52 -9.30 -19.39
N THR A 43 -0.45 -8.59 -19.75
CA THR A 43 0.65 -9.13 -20.54
C THR A 43 1.95 -8.86 -19.81
N TYR A 44 2.94 -9.73 -20.02
CA TYR A 44 4.25 -9.57 -19.40
C TYR A 44 4.86 -8.24 -19.80
N GLN A 45 4.96 -7.97 -21.10
CA GLN A 45 5.57 -6.74 -21.61
C GLN A 45 4.80 -5.49 -21.17
N GLY A 46 3.47 -5.56 -21.13
CA GLY A 46 2.63 -4.39 -20.90
C GLY A 46 2.51 -3.97 -19.44
N GLN A 47 2.39 -4.92 -18.51
CA GLN A 47 2.11 -4.60 -17.11
C GLN A 47 3.02 -5.28 -16.10
N ILE A 48 3.54 -6.47 -16.38
CA ILE A 48 4.26 -7.24 -15.36
C ILE A 48 5.76 -6.95 -15.36
N ALA A 49 6.38 -6.82 -16.53
CA ALA A 49 7.81 -6.52 -16.64
C ALA A 49 8.21 -5.22 -15.92
N PRO A 50 7.43 -4.11 -15.97
CA PRO A 50 7.73 -2.92 -15.18
C PRO A 50 7.66 -3.14 -13.65
N ILE A 51 6.75 -4.01 -13.18
CA ILE A 51 6.64 -4.33 -11.75
C ILE A 51 7.86 -5.16 -11.32
N LEU A 52 8.23 -6.18 -12.10
CA LEU A 52 9.36 -7.04 -11.77
C LEU A 52 10.70 -6.31 -11.91
N SER A 53 10.83 -5.40 -12.88
CA SER A 53 12.07 -4.62 -13.04
C SER A 53 12.33 -3.69 -11.85
N GLN A 54 11.28 -3.14 -11.25
CA GLN A 54 11.41 -2.28 -10.08
C GLN A 54 11.64 -3.08 -8.79
N ASN A 55 11.00 -4.24 -8.64
CA ASN A 55 10.92 -4.92 -7.34
C ASN A 55 11.71 -6.23 -7.24
N CYS A 56 12.13 -6.84 -8.36
CA CYS A 56 12.71 -8.18 -8.37
C CYS A 56 14.09 -8.22 -9.05
N PHE A 57 14.22 -7.59 -10.21
CA PHE A 57 15.46 -7.63 -11.01
C PHE A 57 16.70 -7.05 -10.31
N PRO A 58 16.62 -6.11 -9.35
CA PRO A 58 17.82 -5.69 -8.61
C PRO A 58 18.58 -6.82 -7.91
N CYS A 59 17.92 -7.95 -7.62
CA CYS A 59 18.55 -9.11 -6.98
C CYS A 59 18.42 -10.41 -7.79
N HIS A 60 17.47 -10.49 -8.72
CA HIS A 60 17.15 -11.71 -9.50
C HIS A 60 17.58 -11.63 -10.97
N VAL A 61 18.57 -10.80 -11.29
CA VAL A 61 19.27 -10.82 -12.59
C VAL A 61 20.56 -11.63 -12.45
N TYR A 62 20.97 -12.32 -13.50
CA TYR A 62 22.14 -13.19 -13.50
C TYR A 62 23.41 -12.47 -12.96
N PRO A 63 24.11 -13.06 -11.96
CA PRO A 63 23.73 -14.21 -11.15
C PRO A 63 22.74 -13.83 -10.05
N GLY A 64 21.53 -14.39 -10.13
CA GLY A 64 20.44 -14.05 -9.23
C GLY A 64 20.59 -14.64 -7.83
N SER A 65 20.15 -13.87 -6.85
CA SER A 65 20.12 -14.27 -5.44
C SER A 65 19.23 -15.49 -5.23
N GLY A 66 19.67 -16.39 -4.34
CA GLY A 66 18.94 -17.62 -4.06
C GLY A 66 18.87 -18.60 -5.23
N GLY A 67 19.72 -18.44 -6.24
CA GLY A 67 19.75 -19.30 -7.44
C GLY A 67 18.59 -19.06 -8.41
N ILE A 68 17.83 -17.98 -8.23
CA ILE A 68 16.70 -17.60 -9.09
C ILE A 68 17.12 -16.47 -10.02
N ASN A 69 17.13 -16.77 -11.31
CA ASN A 69 17.33 -15.81 -12.39
C ASN A 69 15.99 -15.48 -13.05
N MET A 70 15.80 -14.22 -13.42
CA MET A 70 14.61 -13.67 -14.08
C MET A 70 15.02 -12.82 -15.30
N ASP A 71 16.03 -13.28 -16.04
CA ASP A 71 16.65 -12.52 -17.13
C ASP A 71 15.74 -12.35 -18.36
N ASN A 72 14.73 -13.20 -18.50
CA ASN A 72 13.80 -13.20 -19.61
C ASN A 72 12.41 -13.69 -19.19
N PHE A 73 11.45 -13.55 -20.10
CA PHE A 73 10.07 -13.97 -19.89
C PHE A 73 9.93 -15.46 -19.55
N THR A 74 10.71 -16.34 -20.18
CA THR A 74 10.65 -17.78 -19.95
C THR A 74 10.98 -18.12 -18.50
N ASP A 75 12.03 -17.52 -17.94
CA ASP A 75 12.45 -17.75 -16.56
C ASP A 75 11.42 -17.18 -15.58
N VAL A 76 10.96 -15.95 -15.81
CA VAL A 76 9.88 -15.34 -15.01
C VAL A 76 8.63 -16.22 -15.02
N LYS A 77 8.23 -16.72 -16.20
CA LYS A 77 7.06 -17.59 -16.35
C LYS A 77 7.26 -18.91 -15.60
N ALA A 78 8.44 -19.50 -15.62
CA ALA A 78 8.73 -20.72 -14.87
C ALA A 78 8.57 -20.50 -13.36
N VAL A 79 9.14 -19.43 -12.81
CA VAL A 79 9.01 -19.09 -11.38
C VAL A 79 7.56 -18.76 -11.03
N ALA A 80 6.84 -18.07 -11.91
CA ALA A 80 5.43 -17.74 -11.71
C ALA A 80 4.54 -19.00 -11.65
N LEU A 81 4.75 -19.94 -12.58
CA LEU A 81 3.97 -21.19 -12.66
C LEU A 81 4.34 -22.20 -11.55
N SER A 82 5.53 -22.10 -10.98
CA SER A 82 5.91 -22.90 -9.80
C SER A 82 5.10 -22.56 -8.54
N GLY A 83 4.40 -21.43 -8.53
CA GLY A 83 3.70 -20.89 -7.36
C GLY A 83 4.60 -20.07 -6.42
N MET A 84 5.93 -20.26 -6.48
CA MET A 84 6.88 -19.57 -5.60
C MET A 84 6.74 -18.05 -5.67
N LEU A 85 6.60 -17.48 -6.87
CA LEU A 85 6.49 -16.02 -7.05
C LEU A 85 5.39 -15.42 -6.17
N VAL A 86 4.18 -16.00 -6.21
CA VAL A 86 3.04 -15.47 -5.47
C VAL A 86 3.23 -15.68 -3.97
N GLN A 87 3.70 -16.85 -3.55
CA GLN A 87 3.84 -17.16 -2.13
C GLN A 87 4.92 -16.29 -1.46
N SER A 88 6.03 -16.05 -2.16
CA SER A 88 7.10 -15.17 -1.71
C SER A 88 6.66 -13.72 -1.56
N ILE A 89 5.86 -13.17 -2.49
CA ILE A 89 5.44 -11.75 -2.44
C ILE A 89 4.21 -11.49 -1.54
N ILE A 90 3.45 -12.53 -1.18
CA ILE A 90 2.39 -12.43 -0.16
C ILE A 90 2.90 -12.74 1.25
N HIS A 91 4.18 -13.11 1.37
CA HIS A 91 4.87 -13.39 2.63
C HIS A 91 4.27 -14.60 3.36
N ASP A 92 3.94 -15.65 2.61
CA ASP A 92 3.67 -16.96 3.21
C ASP A 92 4.96 -17.44 3.92
N THR A 93 4.85 -17.74 5.21
CA THR A 93 6.00 -18.08 6.07
C THR A 93 6.66 -19.42 5.72
N THR A 94 6.04 -20.22 4.85
CA THR A 94 6.63 -21.46 4.32
C THR A 94 7.53 -21.21 3.11
N TYR A 95 7.57 -19.99 2.58
CA TYR A 95 8.40 -19.58 1.44
C TYR A 95 9.40 -18.50 1.86
N VAL A 96 10.42 -18.30 1.03
CA VAL A 96 11.34 -17.16 1.22
C VAL A 96 10.57 -15.87 0.95
N ILE A 97 10.48 -15.02 1.97
CA ILE A 97 9.81 -13.72 1.91
C ILE A 97 10.55 -12.80 0.96
N MET A 98 9.83 -12.20 0.00
CA MET A 98 10.38 -11.24 -0.97
C MET A 98 9.48 -10.01 -1.11
N PRO A 99 10.04 -8.80 -1.30
CA PRO A 99 11.45 -8.45 -1.08
C PRO A 99 11.84 -8.61 0.42
N PRO A 100 13.07 -9.02 0.75
CA PRO A 100 13.49 -9.14 2.15
C PRO A 100 13.57 -7.78 2.86
N PRO A 101 13.32 -7.72 4.17
CA PRO A 101 13.56 -6.50 4.95
C PRO A 101 15.03 -6.02 4.79
N PRO A 102 15.28 -4.70 4.74
CA PRO A 102 14.36 -3.58 4.95
C PRO A 102 13.70 -3.05 3.67
N GLN A 103 13.66 -3.83 2.59
CA GLN A 103 13.23 -3.35 1.29
C GLN A 103 11.71 -3.09 1.25
N LYS A 104 11.31 -2.18 0.37
CA LYS A 104 9.90 -1.82 0.19
C LYS A 104 9.12 -3.02 -0.34
N LEU A 105 7.97 -3.28 0.27
CA LEU A 105 7.05 -4.33 -0.18
C LEU A 105 6.26 -3.87 -1.40
N LEU A 106 5.86 -4.84 -2.23
CA LEU A 106 4.93 -4.57 -3.32
C LEU A 106 3.60 -4.09 -2.75
N ASP A 107 2.98 -3.12 -3.40
CA ASP A 107 1.63 -2.72 -3.03
C ASP A 107 0.62 -3.79 -3.46
N SER A 108 -0.57 -3.73 -2.84
CA SER A 108 -1.62 -4.70 -3.10
C SER A 108 -2.10 -4.74 -4.55
N CYS A 109 -1.93 -3.66 -5.32
CA CYS A 109 -2.35 -3.57 -6.70
C CYS A 109 -1.40 -4.35 -7.62
N ASP A 110 -0.10 -4.20 -7.40
CA ASP A 110 0.91 -4.94 -8.14
C ASP A 110 0.83 -6.45 -7.85
N ILE A 111 0.61 -6.84 -6.60
CA ILE A 111 0.34 -8.24 -6.24
C ILE A 111 -0.89 -8.77 -6.98
N LYS A 112 -1.98 -7.98 -7.05
CA LYS A 112 -3.20 -8.38 -7.79
C LYS A 112 -2.95 -8.51 -9.29
N ARG A 113 -2.17 -7.61 -9.90
CA ARG A 113 -1.80 -7.70 -11.33
C ARG A 113 -0.98 -8.94 -11.62
N ILE A 114 0.03 -9.24 -10.80
CA ILE A 114 0.85 -10.47 -10.94
C ILE A 114 -0.05 -11.70 -10.82
N LYS A 115 -0.89 -11.78 -9.77
CA LYS A 115 -1.83 -12.90 -9.59
C LYS A 115 -2.76 -13.04 -10.80
N ARG A 116 -3.33 -11.94 -11.29
CA ARG A 116 -4.24 -11.97 -12.44
C ARG A 116 -3.52 -12.45 -13.70
N TRP A 117 -2.34 -11.93 -13.99
CA TRP A 117 -1.54 -12.35 -15.14
C TRP A 117 -1.25 -13.87 -15.12
N ILE A 118 -0.88 -14.41 -13.95
CA ILE A 118 -0.66 -15.86 -13.76
C ILE A 118 -1.95 -16.64 -14.02
N GLN A 119 -3.06 -16.22 -13.42
CA GLN A 119 -4.38 -16.86 -13.60
C GLN A 119 -4.86 -16.83 -15.05
N THR A 120 -4.43 -15.84 -15.85
CA THR A 120 -4.77 -15.73 -17.27
C THR A 120 -3.77 -16.40 -18.21
N GLY A 121 -2.86 -17.22 -17.69
CA GLY A 121 -1.97 -18.08 -18.49
C GLY A 121 -0.58 -17.48 -18.79
N CYS A 122 -0.12 -16.50 -18.01
CA CYS A 122 1.19 -15.87 -18.16
C CYS A 122 1.47 -15.42 -19.60
N ARG A 123 0.62 -14.58 -20.18
CA ARG A 123 0.76 -14.09 -21.57
C ARG A 123 1.97 -13.17 -21.70
N GLU A 124 2.75 -13.33 -22.77
CA GLU A 124 3.89 -12.45 -23.03
C GLU A 124 3.43 -11.08 -23.58
N TYR A 125 2.54 -11.14 -24.57
CA TYR A 125 2.00 -10.02 -25.36
C TYR A 125 0.47 -9.92 -25.32
#